data_AF-A0A2V6JES4-F1
#
_entry.id   AF-A0A2V6JES4-F1
#
_cell.length_a   1.000
_cell.length_b   1.000
_cell.length_c   1.000
_cell.angle_alpha   90.00
_cell.angle_beta   90.00
_cell.angle_gamma   90.00
#
_symmetry.space_group_name_H-M   'P 1'
#
loop_
_entity.id
_entity.type
_entity.pdbx_description
1 polymer ?
#
loop_
_entity_poly.entity_id
_entity_poly.type
_entity_poly.pdbx_seq_one_letter_code
_entity_poly.pdbx_strand_id
1 'polypeptide(L)'
;MPHSIDPASQRSPDQQWSATPLPIEPEGRTHDPYAAFRFGNFALFTAGNLLSITGRLMLAVAVEWEIYARTHSPTALGLVGLAIAVPVVTLSLPAGHLADRFSRKHIILVTQVFSAVTSLALALVSYKHLLIPQIAPLREG
;
A
#
# COMPACT_ATOMS: atom_id res chain seq x y z
N MET A 1 38.17 33.44 57.68
CA MET A 1 37.02 34.22 57.18
C MET A 1 35.92 33.24 56.79
N PRO A 2 34.70 33.34 57.32
CA PRO A 2 33.63 32.40 56.97
C PRO A 2 33.03 32.78 55.61
N HIS A 3 32.88 31.79 54.72
CA HIS A 3 32.22 31.94 53.44
C HIS A 3 30.77 32.38 53.65
N SER A 4 30.42 33.55 53.10
CA SER A 4 29.03 34.01 53.02
C SER A 4 28.27 33.08 52.07
N ILE A 5 27.36 32.27 52.60
CA ILE A 5 26.43 31.49 51.78
C ILE A 5 25.47 32.48 51.12
N ASP A 6 25.50 32.55 49.79
CA ASP A 6 24.62 33.40 48.99
C ASP A 6 23.17 32.89 49.09
N PRO A 7 22.24 33.67 49.69
CA PRO A 7 20.85 33.27 49.83
C PRO A 7 20.12 33.13 48.48
N ALA A 8 20.66 33.67 47.39
CA ALA A 8 20.06 33.54 46.04
C ALA A 8 20.21 32.13 45.44
N SER A 9 21.08 31.30 46.00
CA SER A 9 21.27 29.90 45.57
C SER A 9 20.18 28.95 46.09
N GLN A 10 19.39 29.38 47.08
CA GLN A 10 18.28 28.61 47.67
C GLN A 10 16.96 28.83 46.93
N ARG A 11 16.98 28.88 45.59
CA ARG A 11 15.74 28.82 44.81
C ARG A 11 15.25 27.38 44.81
N SER A 12 14.20 27.11 45.59
CA SER A 12 13.62 25.79 45.79
C SER A 12 13.19 25.15 44.45
N PRO A 13 13.51 23.86 44.17
CA PRO A 13 13.15 23.17 42.93
C PRO A 13 11.65 23.20 42.58
N ASP A 14 10.83 23.40 43.59
CA ASP A 14 9.37 23.55 43.59
C ASP A 14 8.88 24.79 42.80
N GLN A 15 9.69 25.86 42.68
CA GLN A 15 9.35 26.98 41.78
C GLN A 15 9.61 26.67 40.31
N GLN A 16 10.59 25.81 39.99
CA GLN A 16 10.95 25.47 38.61
C GLN A 16 9.80 24.72 37.90
N TRP A 17 8.96 24.02 38.65
CA TRP A 17 7.83 23.23 38.12
C TRP A 17 6.46 23.87 38.33
N SER A 18 6.40 25.18 38.60
CA SER A 18 5.15 25.96 38.52
C SER A 18 4.70 26.20 37.07
N ALA A 19 4.91 25.20 36.21
CA ALA A 19 4.20 25.10 34.96
C ALA A 19 2.78 24.67 35.33
N THR A 20 1.93 25.63 35.68
CA THR A 20 0.50 25.49 35.39
C THR A 20 0.46 24.99 33.95
N PRO A 21 0.00 23.75 33.66
CA PRO A 21 -0.22 23.37 32.29
C PRO A 21 -1.20 24.43 31.79
N LEU A 22 -0.72 25.36 30.95
CA LEU A 22 -1.62 26.29 30.28
C LEU A 22 -2.70 25.39 29.71
N PRO A 23 -4.00 25.69 29.96
CA PRO A 23 -5.06 24.98 29.28
C PRO A 23 -4.62 24.88 27.83
N ILE A 24 -4.36 23.65 27.37
CA ILE A 24 -4.09 23.41 25.96
C ILE A 24 -5.46 23.64 25.36
N GLU A 25 -5.82 24.92 25.17
CA GLU A 25 -6.96 25.28 24.35
C GLU A 25 -6.66 24.53 23.07
N PRO A 26 -7.51 23.55 22.69
CA PRO A 26 -7.34 22.90 21.42
C PRO A 26 -7.46 24.03 20.42
N GLU A 27 -6.31 24.53 19.94
CA GLU A 27 -6.32 25.50 18.85
C GLU A 27 -7.18 24.83 17.80
N GLY A 28 -8.32 25.45 17.51
CA GLY A 28 -9.28 24.98 16.54
C GLY A 28 -8.64 25.05 15.17
N ARG A 29 -7.66 24.19 14.91
CA ARG A 29 -7.13 23.91 13.60
C ARG A 29 -8.29 23.28 12.87
N THR A 30 -8.96 24.10 12.07
CA THR A 30 -9.98 23.68 11.14
C THR A 30 -9.37 22.56 10.30
N HIS A 31 -9.71 21.33 10.63
CA HIS A 31 -9.20 20.16 9.96
C HIS A 31 -9.79 20.16 8.54
N ASP A 32 -8.98 20.53 7.56
CA ASP A 32 -9.33 20.47 6.13
C ASP A 32 -8.86 19.12 5.57
N PRO A 33 -9.73 18.09 5.48
CA PRO A 33 -9.35 16.77 4.99
C PRO A 33 -8.95 16.79 3.50
N TYR A 34 -9.25 17.86 2.76
CA TYR A 34 -8.90 18.00 1.35
C TYR A 34 -7.64 18.82 1.11
N ALA A 35 -6.99 19.33 2.17
CA ALA A 35 -5.77 20.13 2.06
C ALA A 35 -4.65 19.41 1.28
N ALA A 36 -4.58 18.08 1.37
CA ALA A 36 -3.60 17.27 0.65
C ALA A 36 -3.74 17.36 -0.89
N PHE A 37 -4.95 17.51 -1.42
CA PHE A 37 -5.21 17.62 -2.86
C PHE A 37 -4.81 18.97 -3.46
N ARG A 38 -4.53 19.98 -2.62
CA ARG A 38 -4.05 21.29 -3.08
C ARG A 38 -2.61 21.23 -3.58
N PHE A 39 -1.88 20.16 -3.27
CA PHE A 39 -0.56 19.88 -3.83
C PHE A 39 -0.72 19.14 -5.17
N GLY A 40 -0.35 19.78 -6.28
CA GLY A 40 -0.54 19.22 -7.64
C GLY A 40 0.08 17.83 -7.84
N ASN A 41 1.27 17.58 -7.29
CA ASN A 41 1.91 16.26 -7.34
C ASN A 41 1.11 15.17 -6.59
N PHE A 42 0.48 15.52 -5.46
CA PHE A 42 -0.33 14.58 -4.68
C PHE A 42 -1.65 14.29 -5.38
N ALA A 43 -2.28 15.30 -5.97
CA ALA A 43 -3.50 15.12 -6.77
C ALA A 43 -3.23 14.25 -8.00
N LEU A 44 -2.14 14.49 -8.73
CA LEU A 44 -1.76 13.71 -9.91
C LEU A 44 -1.41 12.26 -9.55
N PHE A 45 -0.66 12.06 -8.46
CA PHE A 45 -0.39 10.72 -7.93
C PHE A 45 -1.67 9.99 -7.54
N THR A 46 -2.58 10.66 -6.82
CA THR A 46 -3.83 10.04 -6.37
C THR A 46 -4.72 9.66 -7.54
N ALA A 47 -4.85 10.54 -8.55
CA ALA A 47 -5.61 10.26 -9.75
C ALA A 47 -5.00 9.09 -10.55
N GLY A 48 -3.68 9.10 -10.76
CA GLY A 48 -2.98 8.02 -11.45
C GLY A 48 -3.07 6.67 -10.72
N ASN A 49 -3.00 6.69 -9.39
CA ASN A 49 -3.17 5.50 -8.57
C ASN A 49 -4.61 4.96 -8.64
N LEU A 50 -5.61 5.84 -8.58
CA LEU A 50 -7.01 5.47 -8.71
C LEU A 50 -7.29 4.80 -10.06
N LEU A 51 -6.77 5.39 -11.14
CA LEU A 51 -6.88 4.83 -12.49
C LEU A 51 -6.18 3.47 -12.60
N SER A 52 -4.98 3.34 -12.01
CA SER A 52 -4.21 2.10 -12.00
C SER A 52 -4.91 0.97 -11.23
N ILE A 53 -5.52 1.29 -10.08
CA ILE A 53 -6.31 0.33 -9.30
C ILE A 53 -7.53 -0.10 -10.10
N THR A 54 -8.24 0.86 -10.71
CA THR A 54 -9.44 0.57 -11.50
C THR A 54 -9.11 -0.33 -12.69
N GLY A 55 -8.07 0.00 -13.47
CA GLY A 55 -7.65 -0.82 -14.60
C GLY A 55 -7.27 -2.24 -14.20
N ARG A 56 -6.60 -2.40 -13.05
CA ARG A 56 -6.25 -3.72 -12.51
C ARG A 56 -7.48 -4.53 -12.09
N LEU A 57 -8.46 -3.89 -11.47
CA LEU A 57 -9.73 -4.55 -11.11
C LEU A 57 -10.52 -4.96 -12.36
N MET A 58 -10.58 -4.08 -13.38
CA MET A 58 -11.23 -4.41 -14.65
C MET A 58 -10.52 -5.57 -15.36
N LEU A 59 -9.19 -5.59 -15.36
CA LEU A 59 -8.41 -6.69 -15.94
C LEU A 59 -8.67 -8.01 -15.22
N ALA A 60 -8.72 -8.00 -13.89
CA ALA A 60 -9.03 -9.19 -13.10
C ALA A 60 -10.40 -9.76 -13.48
N VAL A 61 -11.44 -8.91 -13.51
CA VAL A 61 -12.80 -9.31 -13.91
C VAL A 61 -12.85 -9.84 -15.35
N ALA A 62 -12.14 -9.18 -16.28
CA ALA A 62 -12.11 -9.62 -17.68
C ALA A 62 -11.47 -11.01 -17.84
N VAL A 63 -10.36 -11.27 -17.13
CA VAL A 63 -9.69 -12.58 -17.14
C VAL A 63 -10.58 -13.65 -16.51
N GLU A 64 -11.21 -13.36 -15.38
CA GLU A 64 -12.14 -14.28 -14.72
C GLU A 64 -13.34 -14.61 -15.63
N TRP A 65 -13.91 -13.61 -16.29
CA TRP A 65 -15.01 -13.79 -17.23
C TRP A 65 -14.60 -14.63 -18.45
N GLU A 66 -13.42 -14.39 -19.02
CA GLU A 66 -12.91 -15.14 -20.17
C GLU A 66 -12.67 -16.61 -19.81
N ILE A 67 -12.09 -16.88 -18.63
CA ILE A 67 -11.91 -18.26 -18.12
C ILE A 67 -13.28 -18.92 -17.90
N TYR A 68 -14.25 -18.21 -17.30
CA TYR A 68 -15.60 -18.73 -17.12
C TYR A 68 -16.28 -19.06 -18.46
N ALA A 69 -16.24 -18.12 -19.41
CA ALA A 69 -16.87 -18.27 -20.72
C ALA A 69 -16.28 -19.43 -21.53
N ARG A 70 -14.97 -19.67 -21.43
CA ARG A 70 -14.31 -20.79 -22.14
C ARG A 70 -14.43 -22.13 -21.43
N THR A 71 -14.45 -22.15 -20.10
CA THR A 71 -14.37 -23.42 -19.34
C THR A 71 -15.74 -23.90 -18.85
N HIS A 72 -16.75 -23.03 -18.76
CA HIS A 72 -18.09 -23.29 -18.19
C HIS A 72 -18.07 -23.98 -16.81
N SER A 73 -16.93 -23.97 -16.12
CA SER A 73 -16.70 -24.79 -14.93
C SER A 73 -16.32 -23.90 -13.73
N PRO A 74 -17.13 -23.87 -12.67
CA PRO A 74 -16.87 -23.05 -11.48
C PRO A 74 -15.64 -23.50 -10.68
N THR A 75 -15.16 -24.74 -10.87
CA THR A 75 -13.93 -25.23 -10.23
C THR A 75 -12.66 -24.57 -10.78
N ALA A 76 -12.65 -24.17 -12.05
CA ALA A 76 -11.54 -23.42 -12.65
C ALA A 76 -11.38 -22.03 -12.00
N LEU A 77 -12.48 -21.35 -11.67
CA LEU A 77 -12.44 -20.07 -10.95
C LEU A 77 -11.89 -20.24 -9.53
N GLY A 78 -12.26 -21.33 -8.84
CA GLY A 78 -11.71 -21.64 -7.53
C GLY A 78 -10.19 -21.85 -7.55
N LEU A 79 -9.66 -22.50 -8.59
CA LEU A 79 -8.22 -22.71 -8.77
C LEU A 79 -7.48 -21.39 -9.06
N VAL A 80 -8.08 -20.49 -9.85
CA VAL A 80 -7.53 -19.15 -10.12
C VAL A 80 -7.45 -18.34 -8.83
N GLY A 81 -8.51 -18.36 -8.01
CA GLY A 81 -8.51 -17.72 -6.70
C GLY A 81 -7.40 -18.25 -5.79
N LEU A 82 -7.19 -19.58 -5.76
CA LEU A 82 -6.07 -20.19 -5.03
C LEU A 82 -4.71 -19.75 -5.56
N ALA A 83 -4.53 -19.71 -6.89
CA ALA A 83 -3.29 -19.26 -7.50
C ALA A 83 -2.97 -17.78 -7.20
N ILE A 84 -3.98 -16.95 -6.95
CA ILE A 84 -3.81 -15.57 -6.48
C ILE A 84 -3.49 -15.53 -4.98
N ALA A 85 -4.21 -16.31 -4.17
CA ALA A 85 -4.07 -16.29 -2.71
C ALA A 85 -2.72 -16.82 -2.23
N VAL A 86 -2.21 -17.89 -2.84
CA VAL A 86 -0.95 -18.54 -2.46
C VAL A 86 0.24 -17.57 -2.43
N PRO A 87 0.56 -16.83 -3.50
CA PRO A 87 1.67 -15.88 -3.48
C PRO A 87 1.39 -14.72 -2.53
N VAL A 88 0.16 -14.24 -2.41
CA VAL A 88 -0.18 -13.16 -1.47
C VAL A 88 0.12 -13.57 -0.03
N VAL A 89 -0.31 -14.75 0.39
CA VAL A 89 -0.08 -15.26 1.75
C VAL A 89 1.41 -15.55 1.98
N THR A 90 2.08 -16.16 1.00
CA THR A 90 3.49 -16.54 1.11
C THR A 90 4.40 -15.30 1.15
N LEU A 91 4.08 -14.26 0.38
CA LEU A 91 4.89 -13.04 0.31
C LEU A 91 4.47 -11.96 1.32
N SER A 92 3.32 -12.07 1.99
CA SER A 92 2.83 -11.03 2.92
C SER A 92 3.82 -10.75 4.06
N LEU A 93 4.37 -11.81 4.67
CA LEU A 93 5.34 -11.75 5.76
C LEU A 93 6.70 -11.14 5.34
N PRO A 94 7.40 -11.64 4.30
CA PRO A 94 8.66 -11.04 3.88
C PRO A 94 8.49 -9.65 3.28
N ALA A 95 7.36 -9.35 2.63
CA ALA A 95 7.09 -8.03 2.08
C ALA A 95 6.96 -6.96 3.17
N GLY A 96 6.32 -7.29 4.30
CA GLY A 96 6.23 -6.39 5.46
C GLY A 96 7.62 -6.05 6.04
N HIS A 97 8.48 -7.06 6.19
CA HIS A 97 9.84 -6.84 6.68
C HIS A 97 10.70 -6.00 5.73
N LEU A 98 10.53 -6.19 4.42
CA LEU A 98 11.24 -5.41 3.40
C LEU A 98 10.71 -3.97 3.31
N ALA A 99 9.42 -3.75 3.57
CA ALA A 99 8.79 -2.44 3.52
C ALA A 99 9.27 -1.48 4.62
N ASP A 100 9.60 -2.00 5.80
CA ASP A 100 10.12 -1.19 6.91
C ASP A 100 11.60 -0.81 6.75
N ARG A 101 12.35 -1.53 5.91
CA ARG A 101 13.79 -1.31 5.72
C ARG A 101 14.16 -0.44 4.52
N PHE A 102 13.27 -0.27 3.54
CA PHE A 102 13.58 0.46 2.31
C PHE A 102 12.76 1.74 2.16
N SER A 103 13.39 2.77 1.57
CA SER A 103 12.75 4.06 1.26
C SER A 103 11.44 3.86 0.48
N ARG A 104 10.29 4.30 1.02
CA ARG A 104 8.94 4.14 0.39
C ARG A 104 8.88 4.44 -1.11
N LYS A 105 9.64 5.44 -1.59
CA LYS A 105 9.72 5.80 -3.02
C LYS A 105 10.30 4.69 -3.89
N HIS A 106 11.33 3.99 -3.42
CA HIS A 106 11.95 2.89 -4.17
C HIS A 106 11.04 1.67 -4.24
N ILE A 107 10.34 1.36 -3.14
CA ILE A 107 9.36 0.26 -3.11
C ILE A 107 8.25 0.52 -4.14
N ILE A 108 7.68 1.72 -4.15
CA ILE A 108 6.63 2.09 -5.11
C ILE A 108 7.15 1.97 -6.56
N LEU A 109 8.34 2.50 -6.86
CA LEU A 109 8.93 2.42 -8.19
C LEU A 109 9.17 0.98 -8.65
N VAL A 110 9.75 0.13 -7.79
CA VAL A 110 10.01 -1.28 -8.11
C VAL A 110 8.71 -2.03 -8.36
N THR A 111 7.68 -1.79 -7.54
CA THR A 111 6.38 -2.45 -7.70
C THR A 111 5.68 -2.01 -8.98
N GLN A 112 5.80 -0.72 -9.35
CA GLN A 112 5.23 -0.18 -10.58
C GLN A 112 5.92 -0.75 -11.82
N VAL A 113 7.26 -0.83 -11.80
CA VAL A 113 8.05 -1.45 -12.88
C VAL A 113 7.72 -2.93 -12.99
N PHE A 114 7.65 -3.64 -11.87
CA PHE A 114 7.30 -5.06 -11.86
C PHE A 114 5.90 -5.29 -12.45
N SER A 115 4.91 -4.50 -12.04
CA SER A 115 3.54 -4.57 -12.58
C SER A 115 3.51 -4.27 -14.08
N ALA A 116 4.26 -3.27 -14.54
CA ALA A 116 4.37 -2.95 -15.97
C ALA A 116 5.01 -4.11 -16.76
N VAL A 117 6.06 -4.73 -16.23
CA VAL A 117 6.71 -5.90 -16.83
C VAL A 117 5.77 -7.09 -16.88
N THR A 118 5.05 -7.40 -15.80
CA THR A 118 4.07 -8.50 -15.78
C THR A 118 2.95 -8.24 -16.77
N SER A 119 2.43 -7.02 -16.83
CA SER A 119 1.37 -6.65 -17.77
C SER A 119 1.85 -6.71 -19.23
N LEU A 120 3.11 -6.31 -19.49
CA LEU A 120 3.73 -6.43 -20.82
C LEU A 120 3.96 -7.90 -21.19
N ALA A 121 4.40 -8.72 -20.25
CA ALA A 121 4.57 -10.16 -20.45
C ALA A 121 3.23 -10.83 -20.77
N LEU A 122 2.17 -10.50 -20.03
CA LEU A 122 0.82 -11.00 -20.29
C LEU A 122 0.31 -10.53 -21.67
N ALA A 123 0.53 -9.26 -22.02
CA ALA A 123 0.18 -8.72 -23.32
C ALA A 123 0.95 -9.41 -24.46
N LEU A 124 2.24 -9.72 -24.27
CA LEU A 124 3.04 -10.47 -25.24
C LEU A 124 2.55 -11.92 -25.40
N VAL A 125 2.18 -12.59 -24.31
CA VAL A 125 1.59 -13.93 -24.34
C VAL A 125 0.26 -13.92 -25.08
N SER A 126 -0.58 -12.91 -24.81
CA SER A 126 -1.86 -12.71 -25.52
C SER A 126 -1.65 -12.40 -27.01
N TYR A 127 -0.70 -11.51 -27.35
CA TYR A 127 -0.42 -11.07 -28.72
C TYR A 127 0.19 -12.19 -29.57
N LYS A 128 0.99 -13.07 -28.96
CA LYS A 128 1.60 -14.22 -29.63
C LYS A 128 0.59 -15.32 -29.96
N HIS A 129 -0.67 -15.20 -29.55
CA HIS A 129 -1.68 -16.25 -29.74
C HIS A 129 -1.14 -17.63 -29.30
N LEU A 130 -0.28 -17.66 -28.28
CA LEU A 130 0.27 -18.91 -27.78
C LEU A 130 -0.90 -19.65 -27.15
N LEU A 131 -1.33 -20.69 -27.86
CA LEU A 131 -2.34 -21.65 -27.47
C LEU A 131 -2.25 -21.86 -25.96
N ILE A 132 -3.33 -21.53 -25.26
CA ILE A 132 -3.61 -22.02 -23.92
C ILE A 132 -3.09 -23.46 -23.90
N PRO A 133 -2.08 -23.82 -23.08
CA PRO A 133 -1.69 -25.21 -22.95
C PRO A 133 -2.99 -25.95 -22.68
N GLN A 134 -3.31 -26.92 -23.52
CA GLN A 134 -4.53 -27.71 -23.37
C GLN A 134 -4.31 -28.59 -22.14
N ILE A 135 -4.43 -28.01 -20.94
CA ILE A 135 -4.36 -28.75 -19.70
C ILE A 135 -5.66 -29.55 -19.70
N ALA A 136 -5.51 -30.80 -20.13
CA ALA A 136 -6.57 -31.74 -20.45
C ALA A 136 -7.24 -32.47 -19.25
N PRO A 137 -7.06 -32.18 -17.94
CA PRO A 137 -7.65 -33.03 -16.91
C PRO A 137 -9.09 -32.64 -16.51
N LEU A 138 -9.72 -31.62 -17.09
CA LEU A 138 -11.08 -31.20 -16.69
C LEU A 138 -12.18 -31.51 -17.72
N ARG A 139 -11.93 -32.44 -18.65
CA ARG A 139 -12.93 -32.89 -19.63
C ARG A 139 -13.91 -33.95 -19.07
N GLU A 140 -13.67 -34.49 -17.89
CA GLU A 140 -14.48 -35.60 -17.34
C GLU A 140 -14.86 -35.26 -15.89
N GLY A 141 -16.12 -34.88 -15.67
CA GLY A 141 -16.71 -34.62 -14.34
C GLY A 141 -17.94 -33.72 -14.41
#